data_AF-A0A1G6N9I2-F1
#
_entry.id   AF-A0A1G6N9I2-F1
#
_cell.length_a   1.000
_cell.length_b   1.000
_cell.length_c   1.000
_cell.angle_alpha   90.00
_cell.angle_beta   90.00
_cell.angle_gamma   90.00
#
_symmetry.space_group_name_H-M   'P 1'
#
loop_
_entity.id
_entity.type
_entity.pdbx_description
1 polymer ?
#
loop_
_entity_poly.entity_id
_entity_poly.type
_entity_poly.pdbx_seq_one_letter_code
_entity_poly.pdbx_strand_id
1 'polypeptide(L)'
;MPYQFLAGVPLELGNPGGSAPGSNDWSCRPSAAHPEPVVLVHGTGGNKQTNWATYAPLLANEGYCVYALTYGAYDDLPWPLSALGAFRPMDESAQQLADFVDRVPASTGRRR
;
A
#
# COMPACT_ATOMS: atom_id res chain seq x y z
N MET A 1 -6.59 4.48 17.49
CA MET A 1 -6.67 3.99 16.10
C MET A 1 -8.08 4.20 15.59
N PRO A 2 -8.29 4.92 14.47
CA PRO A 2 -9.62 5.03 13.89
C PRO A 2 -10.06 3.68 13.31
N TYR A 3 -11.30 3.25 13.54
CA TYR A 3 -11.86 2.00 12.99
C TYR A 3 -12.88 2.28 11.88
N GLN A 4 -12.57 3.25 11.02
CA GLN A 4 -13.45 3.70 9.94
C GLN A 4 -12.72 3.55 8.60
N PHE A 5 -13.40 2.98 7.61
CA PHE A 5 -12.86 2.74 6.28
C PHE A 5 -12.30 4.02 5.62
N LEU A 6 -13.00 5.15 5.82
CA LEU A 6 -12.63 6.44 5.24
C LEU A 6 -11.61 7.23 6.08
N ALA A 7 -11.06 6.66 7.15
CA ALA A 7 -10.13 7.37 8.03
C ALA A 7 -8.83 7.78 7.32
N GLY A 8 -8.48 7.15 6.19
CA GLY A 8 -7.35 7.55 5.37
C GLY A 8 -7.65 8.63 4.33
N VAL A 9 -8.91 9.05 4.14
CA VAL A 9 -9.25 10.14 3.20
C VAL A 9 -8.50 11.45 3.53
N PRO A 10 -8.41 11.90 4.81
CA PRO A 10 -7.60 13.07 5.14
C PRO A 10 -6.11 12.93 4.79
N LEU A 11 -5.56 11.72 4.80
CA LEU A 11 -4.16 11.48 4.41
C LEU A 11 -3.95 11.75 2.93
N GLU A 12 -4.87 11.27 2.09
CA GLU A 12 -4.85 11.49 0.63
C GLU A 12 -5.09 12.97 0.29
N LEU A 13 -6.03 13.64 0.99
CA LEU A 13 -6.29 15.07 0.79
C LEU A 13 -5.09 15.95 1.17
N GLY A 14 -4.34 15.56 2.21
CA GLY A 14 -3.17 16.31 2.69
C GLY A 14 -1.87 15.99 1.95
N ASN A 15 -1.76 14.80 1.34
CA ASN A 15 -0.58 14.36 0.60
C ASN A 15 -0.98 13.40 -0.54
N PRO A 16 -1.52 13.91 -1.67
CA PRO A 16 -1.99 13.08 -2.77
C PRO A 16 -0.95 12.07 -3.26
N GLY A 17 -1.34 10.80 -3.37
CA GLY A 17 -0.47 9.72 -3.80
C GLY A 17 0.65 9.34 -2.81
N GLY A 18 0.60 9.83 -1.57
CA GLY A 18 1.53 9.52 -0.49
C GLY A 18 1.36 8.08 0.04
N SER A 19 1.87 7.78 1.24
CA SER A 19 1.67 6.47 1.88
C SER A 19 0.99 6.61 3.24
N ALA A 20 0.27 5.58 3.68
CA ALA A 20 -0.24 5.55 5.05
C ALA A 20 0.97 5.50 6.02
N PRO A 21 0.90 6.14 7.20
CA PRO A 21 1.96 6.07 8.20
C PRO A 21 2.37 4.61 8.49
N GLY A 22 3.67 4.34 8.53
CA GLY A 22 4.21 3.00 8.76
C GLY A 22 4.24 2.08 7.54
N SER A 23 3.77 2.52 6.37
CA SER A 23 3.88 1.78 5.10
C SER A 23 4.90 2.41 4.14
N ASN A 24 5.42 1.58 3.22
CA ASN A 24 6.32 1.97 2.14
C ASN A 24 7.65 2.59 2.59
N ASP A 25 8.14 2.22 3.77
CA ASP A 25 9.55 2.40 4.12
C ASP A 25 10.41 1.35 3.40
N TRP A 26 10.97 1.75 2.26
CA TRP A 26 11.84 0.90 1.45
C TRP A 26 13.23 0.66 2.08
N SER A 27 13.56 1.34 3.17
CA SER A 27 14.76 1.07 3.97
C SER A 27 14.53 0.01 5.06
N CYS A 28 13.27 -0.36 5.31
CA CYS A 28 12.90 -1.34 6.33
C CYS A 28 13.57 -2.70 6.10
N ARG A 29 14.07 -3.30 7.17
CA ARG A 29 14.69 -4.63 7.18
C ARG A 29 13.86 -5.59 8.04
N PRO A 30 13.32 -6.67 7.45
CA PRO A 30 12.58 -7.68 8.21
C PRO A 30 13.43 -8.25 9.35
N SER A 31 12.81 -8.42 10.52
CA SER A 31 13.47 -8.97 11.70
C SER A 31 13.38 -10.50 11.72
N ALA A 32 14.10 -11.16 12.63
CA ALA A 32 13.96 -12.61 12.81
C ALA A 32 12.56 -13.01 13.34
N ALA A 33 11.89 -12.13 14.09
CA ALA A 33 10.53 -12.34 14.57
C ALA A 33 9.49 -12.17 13.46
N HIS A 34 9.74 -11.26 12.52
CA HIS A 34 8.88 -10.96 11.36
C HIS A 34 9.71 -10.97 10.07
N PRO A 35 10.12 -12.16 9.58
CA PRO A 35 11.01 -12.28 8.42
C PRO A 35 10.30 -12.05 7.09
N GLU A 36 8.96 -12.15 7.06
CA GLU A 36 8.15 -11.93 5.86
C GLU A 36 7.57 -10.52 5.85
N PRO A 37 7.86 -9.70 4.83
CA PRO A 37 7.23 -8.39 4.67
C PRO A 37 5.75 -8.55 4.32
N VAL A 38 4.93 -7.58 4.74
CA VAL A 38 3.49 -7.55 4.48
C VAL A 38 3.18 -6.61 3.33
N VAL A 39 2.41 -7.09 2.34
CA VAL A 39 1.87 -6.26 1.25
C VAL A 39 0.37 -6.10 1.44
N LEU A 40 -0.09 -4.88 1.63
CA LEU A 40 -1.49 -4.51 1.80
C LEU A 40 -2.12 -4.17 0.43
N VAL A 41 -3.21 -4.86 0.08
CA VAL A 41 -3.88 -4.79 -1.23
C VAL A 41 -5.30 -4.25 -1.05
N HIS A 42 -5.55 -3.02 -1.50
CA HIS A 42 -6.83 -2.34 -1.24
C HIS A 42 -7.99 -2.99 -2.02
N GLY A 43 -9.23 -2.63 -1.67
CA GLY A 43 -10.43 -2.97 -2.43
C GLY A 43 -10.80 -1.91 -3.48
N THR A 44 -11.91 -2.11 -4.21
CA THR A 44 -12.45 -1.16 -5.19
C THR A 44 -12.64 0.23 -4.61
N GLY A 45 -12.15 1.26 -5.32
CA GLY A 45 -12.21 2.66 -4.89
C GLY A 45 -11.24 3.05 -3.78
N GLY A 46 -10.47 2.10 -3.25
CA GLY A 46 -9.40 2.35 -2.29
C GLY A 46 -8.06 2.66 -2.96
N ASN A 47 -7.06 2.99 -2.14
CA ASN A 47 -5.68 3.18 -2.57
C ASN A 47 -4.69 2.87 -1.42
N LYS A 48 -3.39 3.04 -1.67
CA LYS A 48 -2.31 2.76 -0.69
C LYS A 48 -2.34 3.61 0.58
N GLN A 49 -3.11 4.70 0.64
CA GLN A 49 -3.30 5.54 1.83
C GLN A 49 -4.67 5.34 2.47
N THR A 50 -5.73 5.44 1.68
CA THR A 50 -7.10 5.58 2.17
C THR A 50 -7.57 4.35 2.96
N ASN A 51 -7.24 3.16 2.48
CA ASN A 51 -7.63 1.89 3.11
C ASN A 51 -6.83 1.54 4.37
N TRP A 52 -5.64 2.12 4.55
CA TRP A 52 -4.63 1.58 5.47
C TRP A 52 -4.25 2.50 6.63
N ALA A 53 -5.02 3.56 6.89
CA ALA A 53 -4.80 4.47 8.03
C ALA A 53 -4.76 3.77 9.40
N THR A 54 -5.33 2.57 9.50
CA THR A 54 -5.36 1.76 10.74
C THR A 54 -4.35 0.62 10.69
N TYR A 55 -4.42 -0.23 9.66
CA TYR A 55 -3.63 -1.46 9.61
C TYR A 55 -2.15 -1.21 9.33
N ALA A 56 -1.79 -0.22 8.50
CA ALA A 56 -0.38 0.08 8.25
C ALA A 56 0.38 0.47 9.53
N PRO A 57 -0.08 1.46 10.33
CA PRO A 57 0.63 1.80 11.56
C PRO A 57 0.53 0.71 12.63
N LEU A 58 -0.57 -0.06 12.68
CA LEU A 58 -0.68 -1.19 13.60
C LEU A 58 0.40 -2.24 13.32
N LEU A 59 0.51 -2.70 12.07
CA LEU A 59 1.50 -3.71 11.69
C LEU A 59 2.94 -3.19 11.81
N ALA A 60 3.18 -1.93 11.45
CA ALA A 60 4.49 -1.31 11.63
C ALA A 60 4.90 -1.23 13.10
N ASN A 61 3.97 -0.89 14.00
CA ASN A 61 4.23 -0.86 15.45
C ASN A 61 4.48 -2.25 16.04
N GLU A 62 3.91 -3.31 15.45
CA GLU A 62 4.21 -4.70 15.79
C GLU A 62 5.53 -5.20 15.13
N GLY A 63 6.26 -4.35 14.41
CA GLY A 63 7.59 -4.66 13.89
C GLY A 63 7.61 -5.32 12.50
N TYR A 64 6.53 -5.26 11.74
CA TYR A 64 6.49 -5.71 10.35
C TYR A 64 7.01 -4.62 9.40
N CYS A 65 7.71 -5.02 8.34
CA CYS A 65 7.90 -4.15 7.17
C CYS A 65 6.63 -4.19 6.32
N VAL A 66 5.92 -3.06 6.23
CA VAL A 66 4.63 -2.95 5.55
C VAL A 66 4.78 -2.18 4.25
N TYR A 67 4.23 -2.73 3.17
CA TYR A 67 4.18 -2.13 1.84
C TYR A 67 2.74 -2.06 1.35
N ALA A 68 2.41 -1.04 0.57
CA ALA A 68 1.08 -0.86 0.01
C ALA A 68 1.19 -0.19 -1.37
N LEU A 69 0.42 -0.71 -2.32
CA LEU A 69 0.32 -0.20 -3.69
C LEU A 69 -1.06 0.36 -3.98
N THR A 70 -1.15 1.27 -4.95
CA THR A 70 -2.42 1.60 -5.60
C THR A 70 -2.42 0.87 -6.94
N TYR A 71 -3.26 -0.14 -7.09
CA TYR A 71 -3.36 -0.91 -8.34
C TYR A 71 -4.67 -0.56 -9.06
N GLY A 72 -4.68 -0.77 -10.38
CA GLY A 72 -5.85 -0.62 -11.22
C GLY A 72 -6.47 0.77 -11.21
N ALA A 73 -5.66 1.81 -11.01
CA ALA A 73 -6.08 3.21 -11.14
C ALA A 73 -6.07 3.65 -12.61
N TYR A 74 -6.85 4.68 -12.92
CA TYR A 74 -6.72 5.45 -14.15
C TYR A 74 -5.84 6.66 -13.86
N ASP A 75 -4.53 6.46 -13.90
CA ASP A 75 -3.48 7.45 -13.59
C ASP A 75 -3.43 8.61 -14.59
N ASP A 76 -4.00 8.43 -15.77
CA ASP A 76 -4.21 9.45 -16.80
C ASP A 76 -5.34 10.44 -16.48
N LEU A 77 -6.19 10.15 -15.49
CA LEU A 77 -7.26 11.04 -15.07
C LEU A 77 -6.80 12.12 -14.07
N PRO A 78 -7.50 13.26 -13.98
CA PRO A 78 -7.21 14.25 -12.96
C PRO A 78 -7.52 13.72 -11.56
N TRP A 79 -6.72 14.13 -10.57
CA TRP A 79 -7.06 13.92 -9.17
C TRP A 79 -8.40 14.61 -8.84
N PRO A 80 -9.31 14.00 -8.04
CA PRO A 80 -9.10 12.79 -7.24
C PRO A 80 -9.40 11.46 -7.95
N LEU A 81 -9.82 11.45 -9.22
CA LEU A 81 -10.19 10.21 -9.91
C LEU A 81 -9.00 9.25 -10.06
N SER A 82 -7.81 9.78 -10.36
CA SER A 82 -6.58 8.98 -10.44
C SER A 82 -6.10 8.41 -9.10
N ALA A 83 -6.64 8.89 -7.98
CA ALA A 83 -6.34 8.34 -6.66
C ALA A 83 -7.15 7.07 -6.36
N LEU A 84 -8.15 6.73 -7.16
CA LEU A 84 -9.01 5.58 -6.92
C LEU A 84 -8.51 4.36 -7.71
N GLY A 85 -8.20 3.28 -7.00
CA GLY A 85 -7.73 2.03 -7.59
C GLY A 85 -8.82 0.99 -7.80
N ALA A 86 -8.40 -0.14 -8.38
CA ALA A 86 -9.20 -1.32 -8.66
C ALA A 86 -10.40 -1.06 -9.59
N PHE A 87 -10.17 -0.24 -10.62
CA PHE A 87 -11.11 0.09 -11.69
C PHE A 87 -10.63 -0.33 -13.10
N ARG A 88 -9.36 -0.70 -13.26
CA ARG A 88 -8.82 -1.34 -14.47
C ARG A 88 -9.15 -2.84 -14.52
N PRO A 89 -9.02 -3.50 -15.68
CA PRO A 89 -9.10 -4.96 -15.79
C PRO A 89 -8.27 -5.71 -14.73
N MET A 90 -8.76 -6.88 -14.33
CA MET A 90 -8.18 -7.66 -13.24
C MET A 90 -6.82 -8.28 -13.60
N ASP A 91 -6.60 -8.62 -14.86
CA ASP A 91 -5.32 -9.08 -15.41
C ASP A 91 -4.25 -7.98 -15.36
N GLU A 92 -4.58 -6.76 -15.79
CA GLU A 92 -3.69 -5.60 -15.67
C GLU A 92 -3.37 -5.31 -14.18
N SER A 93 -4.41 -5.32 -13.33
CA SER A 93 -4.28 -5.11 -11.89
C SER A 93 -3.41 -6.17 -11.21
N ALA A 94 -3.57 -7.44 -11.60
CA ALA A 94 -2.76 -8.54 -11.11
C ALA A 94 -1.30 -8.43 -11.52
N GLN A 95 -1.01 -7.98 -12.76
CA GLN A 95 0.35 -7.73 -13.20
C GLN A 95 1.02 -6.62 -12.37
N GLN A 96 0.31 -5.51 -12.14
CA GLN A 96 0.81 -4.43 -11.28
C GLN A 96 1.13 -4.90 -9.86
N LEU A 97 0.27 -5.77 -9.30
CA LEU A 97 0.53 -6.38 -8.00
C LEU A 97 1.74 -7.32 -8.03
N ALA A 98 1.88 -8.14 -9.07
CA ALA A 98 3.02 -9.04 -9.23
C ALA A 98 4.34 -8.26 -9.28
N ASP A 99 4.41 -7.22 -10.11
CA ASP A 99 5.57 -6.35 -10.25
C ASP A 99 5.92 -5.66 -8.91
N PHE A 100 4.90 -5.23 -8.17
CA PHE A 100 5.09 -4.62 -6.86
C PHE A 100 5.63 -5.62 -5.84
N VAL A 101 5.07 -6.82 -5.77
CA VAL A 101 5.52 -7.90 -4.87
C VAL A 101 6.95 -8.30 -5.20
N ASP A 102 7.34 -8.36 -6.47
CA ASP A 102 8.71 -8.72 -6.87
C ASP A 102 9.74 -7.64 -6.53
N ARG A 103 9.30 -6.38 -6.40
CA ARG A 103 10.15 -5.27 -5.92
C ARG A 103 10.44 -5.34 -4.42
N VAL A 104 9.56 -5.92 -3.61
CA VAL A 104 9.67 -5.95 -2.14
C VAL A 104 10.88 -6.77 -1.62
N PRO A 105 11.20 -7.96 -2.16
CA PRO A 105 12.41 -8.69 -1.81
C PRO A 105 13.70 -7.90 -2.12
N ALA A 106 13.71 -7.15 -3.24
CA ALA A 106 14.86 -6.38 -3.67
C ALA A 106 15.24 -5.26 -2.68
N SER A 107 14.26 -4.66 -1.99
CA SER A 107 14.52 -3.66 -0.95
C SER A 107 14.91 -4.28 0.39
N THR A 108 14.37 -5.45 0.72
CA THR A 108 14.56 -6.10 2.02
C THR A 108 15.84 -6.93 2.11
N GLY A 109 16.47 -7.28 0.97
CA GLY A 109 17.71 -8.08 0.92
C GLY A 109 17.46 -9.59 1.02
N ARG A 110 16.20 -10.03 0.93
CA ARG A 110 15.84 -11.44 0.80
C ARG A 110 15.88 -11.86 -0.67
N ARG A 111 16.46 -13.02 -0.95
CA ARG A 111 16.24 -13.77 -2.19
C ARG A 111 15.11 -14.77 -1.92
N ARG A 112 14.19 -14.94 -2.88
CA ARG A 112 13.17 -16.00 -2.85
C ARG A 112 13.82 -17.37 -2.82
#